data_AF-A0A3D5G717-F1
#
_entry.id   AF-A0A3D5G717-F1
#
_cell.length_a   1.000
_cell.length_b   1.000
_cell.length_c   1.000
_cell.angle_alpha   90.00
_cell.angle_beta   90.00
_cell.angle_gamma   90.00
#
_symmetry.space_group_name_H-M   'P 1'
#
loop_
_entity.id
_entity.type
_entity.pdbx_description
1 polymer ?
#
loop_
_entity_poly.entity_id
_entity_poly.type
_entity_poly.pdbx_seq_one_letter_code
_entity_poly.pdbx_strand_id
1 'polypeptide(L)'
;MDYHDIITIEPGKRRGKPCIRGIRITVYDILEYLASGMTETEILEDFSELTSADIKACLAFVADRYNPGRTPTKKPGFLPNLSVQPSNLVKKPGFWAPCVHPIDNYPPI
;
A
#
# COMPACT_ATOMS: atom_id res chain seq x y z
N MET A 1 -6.33 -3.81 -12.52
CA MET A 1 -7.47 -4.03 -11.62
C MET A 1 -7.62 -2.75 -10.84
N ASP A 2 -8.71 -2.02 -11.06
CA ASP A 2 -8.94 -0.74 -10.39
C ASP A 2 -9.56 -1.01 -9.02
N TYR A 3 -8.77 -0.77 -7.96
CA TYR A 3 -9.19 -1.04 -6.58
C TYR A 3 -9.91 0.16 -5.93
N HIS A 4 -9.94 1.31 -6.61
CA HIS A 4 -10.49 2.56 -6.08
C HIS A 4 -11.99 2.51 -5.78
N ASP A 5 -12.75 1.68 -6.51
CA ASP A 5 -14.19 1.51 -6.28
C ASP A 5 -14.48 0.55 -5.12
N ILE A 6 -13.49 -0.26 -4.73
CA ILE A 6 -13.61 -1.27 -3.68
C ILE A 6 -13.06 -0.76 -2.36
N ILE A 7 -11.91 -0.08 -2.37
CA ILE A 7 -11.23 0.38 -1.16
C ILE A 7 -11.55 1.85 -0.93
N THR A 8 -12.25 2.09 0.18
CA THR A 8 -12.71 3.41 0.60
C THR A 8 -11.89 3.90 1.78
N ILE A 9 -11.52 5.18 1.78
CA ILE A 9 -10.80 5.82 2.89
C ILE A 9 -11.68 6.95 3.42
N GLU A 10 -12.38 6.69 4.52
CA GLU A 10 -13.28 7.67 5.13
C GLU A 10 -12.60 8.32 6.36
N PRO A 11 -12.38 9.65 6.36
CA PRO A 11 -11.82 10.35 7.52
C PRO A 11 -12.85 10.39 8.65
N GLY A 12 -12.82 9.37 9.52
CA GLY A 12 -13.75 9.21 10.64
C GLY A 12 -14.07 7.74 10.95
N LYS A 13 -13.95 6.86 9.96
CA LYS A 13 -14.14 5.42 10.12
C LYS A 13 -12.81 4.72 10.36
N ARG A 14 -12.70 3.91 11.43
CA ARG A 14 -11.46 3.18 11.80
C ARG A 14 -10.19 4.06 11.80
N ARG A 15 -10.29 5.34 12.17
CA ARG A 15 -9.18 6.33 12.15
C ARG A 15 -8.62 6.62 10.74
N GLY A 16 -9.46 6.60 9.71
CA GLY A 16 -9.03 6.87 8.33
C GLY A 16 -8.27 5.69 7.70
N LYS A 17 -8.44 4.48 8.24
CA LYS A 17 -7.87 3.27 7.63
C LYS A 17 -8.66 2.88 6.37
N PRO A 18 -8.00 2.36 5.33
CA PRO A 18 -8.67 1.86 4.13
C PRO A 18 -9.59 0.68 4.48
N CYS A 19 -10.87 0.86 4.21
CA CYS A 19 -11.94 -0.09 4.48
C CYS A 19 -12.52 -0.64 3.17
N ILE A 20 -12.91 -1.91 3.17
CA ILE A 20 -13.45 -2.59 1.99
C ILE A 20 -14.93 -2.24 1.87
N ARG A 21 -15.34 -1.57 0.79
CA ARG A 21 -16.74 -1.32 0.38
C ARG A 21 -17.67 -0.85 1.50
N GLY A 22 -17.17 -0.07 2.46
CA GLY A 22 -17.97 0.39 3.61
C GLY A 22 -18.18 -0.64 4.73
N ILE A 23 -17.62 -1.84 4.63
CA ILE A 23 -17.55 -2.84 5.71
C ILE A 23 -16.53 -2.36 6.75
N ARG A 24 -16.68 -2.76 8.02
CA ARG A 24 -15.74 -2.41 9.11
C ARG A 24 -14.46 -3.27 9.13
N ILE A 25 -14.18 -3.99 8.05
CA ILE A 25 -12.95 -4.75 7.80
C ILE A 25 -12.00 -3.87 6.98
N THR A 26 -10.77 -3.75 7.46
CA THR A 26 -9.72 -2.96 6.82
C THR A 26 -8.83 -3.82 5.95
N VAL A 27 -8.17 -3.19 4.97
CA VAL A 27 -7.14 -3.85 4.15
C VAL A 27 -6.09 -4.55 5.02
N TYR A 28 -5.72 -3.92 6.15
CA TYR A 28 -4.75 -4.48 7.09
C TYR A 28 -5.22 -5.77 7.76
N ASP A 29 -6.51 -5.89 8.09
CA ASP A 29 -7.03 -7.10 8.74
C ASP A 29 -6.88 -8.29 7.78
N ILE A 30 -7.20 -8.11 6.50
CA ILE A 30 -7.04 -9.16 5.47
C ILE A 30 -5.57 -9.57 5.34
N LEU A 31 -4.65 -8.62 5.33
CA LEU A 31 -3.22 -8.91 5.28
C LEU A 31 -2.75 -9.67 6.53
N GLU A 32 -3.29 -9.33 7.70
CA GLU A 32 -2.96 -10.00 8.96
C GLU A 32 -3.47 -11.46 8.98
N TYR A 33 -4.68 -11.72 8.47
CA TYR A 33 -5.20 -13.08 8.31
C TYR A 33 -4.35 -13.90 7.33
N LEU A 34 -4.03 -13.33 6.17
CA LEU A 34 -3.16 -13.99 5.19
C LEU A 34 -1.75 -14.24 5.75
N ALA A 35 -1.20 -13.29 6.50
CA ALA A 35 0.11 -13.44 7.15
C ALA A 35 0.10 -14.50 8.26
N SER A 36 -1.06 -14.72 8.90
CA SER A 36 -1.26 -15.77 9.89
C SER A 36 -1.40 -17.17 9.27
N GLY A 37 -1.42 -17.27 7.94
CA GLY A 37 -1.52 -18.53 7.21
C GLY A 37 -2.94 -18.94 6.82
N MET A 38 -3.94 -18.09 7.06
CA MET A 38 -5.29 -18.35 6.54
C MET A 38 -5.32 -18.23 5.02
N THR A 39 -6.13 -19.08 4.39
CA THR A 39 -6.37 -19.05 2.95
C THR A 39 -7.47 -18.04 2.59
N GLU A 40 -7.48 -17.60 1.33
CA GLU A 40 -8.53 -16.71 0.82
C GLU A 40 -9.93 -17.32 1.01
N THR A 41 -10.07 -18.64 0.85
CA THR A 41 -11.34 -19.35 0.99
C THR A 41 -11.86 -19.31 2.42
N GLU A 42 -11.00 -19.59 3.42
CA GLU A 42 -11.38 -19.54 4.84
C GLU A 42 -11.83 -18.13 5.24
N ILE A 43 -11.13 -17.09 4.75
CA ILE A 43 -11.52 -15.70 5.00
C ILE A 43 -12.91 -15.40 4.40
N LEU A 44 -13.22 -15.94 3.22
CA LEU A 44 -14.54 -15.75 2.59
C LEU A 44 -15.65 -16.55 3.30
N GLU A 45 -15.32 -17.70 3.90
CA GLU A 45 -16.24 -18.49 4.71
C GLU A 45 -16.59 -17.77 6.03
N ASP A 46 -15.59 -17.19 6.69
CA ASP A 46 -15.78 -16.41 7.92
C ASP A 46 -16.51 -15.09 7.66
N PHE A 47 -16.25 -14.45 6.51
CA PHE A 47 -16.81 -13.17 6.14
C PHE A 47 -17.58 -13.27 4.81
N SER A 48 -18.83 -13.75 4.87
CA SER A 48 -19.72 -13.85 3.70
C SER A 48 -20.01 -12.52 2.99
N GLU A 49 -19.70 -11.37 3.61
CA GLU A 49 -19.78 -10.04 3.00
C GLU A 49 -18.61 -9.74 2.04
N LEU A 50 -17.50 -10.48 2.16
CA LEU A 50 -16.32 -10.35 1.32
C LEU A 50 -16.45 -11.18 0.05
N THR A 51 -15.80 -10.69 -1.00
CA THR A 51 -15.64 -11.43 -2.25
C THR A 51 -14.17 -11.64 -2.58
N SER A 52 -13.86 -12.65 -3.39
CA SER A 52 -12.48 -12.87 -3.86
C SER A 52 -11.91 -11.67 -4.63
N ALA A 53 -12.78 -10.85 -5.25
CA ALA A 53 -12.38 -9.59 -5.88
C ALA A 53 -11.91 -8.56 -4.84
N ASP A 54 -12.50 -8.53 -3.66
CA ASP A 54 -12.14 -7.61 -2.59
C ASP A 54 -10.75 -7.95 -2.02
N ILE A 55 -10.44 -9.23 -1.83
CA ILE A 55 -9.10 -9.68 -1.39
C ILE A 55 -8.04 -9.28 -2.42
N LYS A 56 -8.31 -9.49 -3.71
CA LYS A 56 -7.40 -9.07 -4.79
C LYS A 56 -7.22 -7.55 -4.85
N ALA A 57 -8.27 -6.79 -4.60
CA ALA A 57 -8.20 -5.34 -4.52
C ALA A 57 -7.33 -4.88 -3.35
N CYS A 58 -7.43 -5.53 -2.18
CA CYS A 58 -6.58 -5.28 -1.02
C CYS A 58 -5.10 -5.45 -1.37
N LEU A 59 -4.74 -6.57 -2.03
CA LEU A 59 -3.37 -6.82 -2.46
C LEU A 59 -2.90 -5.79 -3.49
N ALA A 60 -3.75 -5.40 -4.45
CA ALA A 60 -3.42 -4.38 -5.44
C ALA A 60 -3.17 -3.01 -4.82
N PHE A 61 -3.99 -2.59 -3.85
CA PHE A 61 -3.81 -1.34 -3.10
C PHE A 61 -2.48 -1.29 -2.37
N VAL A 62 -2.11 -2.39 -1.70
CA VAL A 62 -0.83 -2.50 -0.99
C VAL A 62 0.33 -2.45 -1.98
N ALA A 63 0.27 -3.24 -3.05
CA ALA A 63 1.31 -3.28 -4.07
C ALA A 63 1.57 -1.89 -4.68
N ASP A 64 0.52 -1.13 -4.98
CA ASP A 64 0.62 0.24 -5.49
C ASP A 64 1.24 1.20 -4.46
N ARG A 65 0.83 1.08 -3.19
CA ARG A 65 1.32 1.93 -2.09
C ARG A 65 2.80 1.72 -1.76
N TYR A 66 3.29 0.49 -1.83
CA TYR A 66 4.69 0.14 -1.55
C TYR A 66 5.59 0.19 -2.79
N ASN A 67 5.00 0.26 -3.98
CA ASN A 67 5.75 0.39 -5.23
C ASN A 67 5.14 1.46 -6.15
N PRO A 68 5.24 2.75 -5.76
CA PRO A 68 4.62 3.85 -6.49
C PRO A 68 5.18 4.05 -7.90
N GLY A 69 6.34 3.46 -8.21
CA GLY A 69 6.93 3.46 -9.55
C GLY A 69 6.39 2.38 -10.49
N ARG A 70 5.62 1.41 -9.96
CA ARG A 70 4.99 0.34 -10.73
C ARG A 70 3.55 0.73 -11.05
N THR A 71 3.37 1.68 -11.97
CA THR A 71 2.05 2.04 -12.49
C THR A 71 1.31 0.77 -12.96
N PRO A 72 0.14 0.43 -12.39
CA PRO A 72 -0.66 -0.66 -12.91
C PRO A 72 -1.12 -0.28 -14.33
N THR A 73 -0.72 -1.09 -15.30
CA THR A 73 -1.05 -0.88 -16.71
C THR A 73 -2.55 -0.97 -16.96
N LYS A 74 -3.20 0.20 -17.12
CA LYS A 74 -4.10 0.55 -18.26
C LYS A 74 -4.82 1.88 -17.98
N LYS A 75 -4.35 2.96 -18.61
CA LYS A 75 -5.26 3.99 -19.14
C LYS A 75 -5.39 3.73 -20.64
N PRO A 76 -6.55 3.33 -21.18
CA PRO A 76 -6.79 3.54 -22.60
C PRO A 76 -6.93 5.07 -22.80
N GLY A 77 -5.89 5.70 -23.35
CA GLY A 77 -5.97 7.09 -23.82
C GLY A 77 -5.31 8.17 -22.99
N PHE A 78 -4.24 7.90 -22.24
CA PHE A 78 -3.40 8.98 -21.69
C PHE A 78 -1.96 8.81 -22.18
N LEU A 79 -1.63 9.49 -23.29
CA LEU A 79 -0.26 9.81 -23.64
C LEU A 79 0.10 11.12 -22.95
N PRO A 80 0.81 11.13 -21.81
CA PRO A 80 1.49 12.33 -21.39
C PRO A 80 2.70 12.49 -22.31
N ASN A 81 2.57 13.36 -23.30
CA ASN A 81 3.72 14.15 -23.71
C ASN A 81 4.17 14.92 -22.45
N LEU A 82 5.16 14.38 -21.74
CA LEU A 82 6.01 15.18 -20.89
C LEU A 82 7.38 14.53 -20.83
N SER A 83 8.33 15.17 -21.50
CA SER A 83 9.75 15.01 -21.25
C SER A 83 10.05 15.29 -19.78
N VAL A 84 10.14 14.26 -18.95
CA VAL A 84 10.82 14.36 -17.67
C VAL A 84 12.29 14.04 -17.95
N GLN A 85 13.05 15.08 -18.29
CA GLN A 85 14.51 15.00 -18.31
C GLN A 85 15.00 14.91 -16.84
N PRO A 86 15.88 13.96 -16.49
CA PRO A 86 16.48 13.92 -15.17
C PRO A 86 17.68 14.89 -15.13
N SER A 87 17.43 16.15 -14.85
CA SER A 87 18.51 17.08 -14.47
C SER A 87 17.97 18.18 -13.58
N ASN A 88 18.19 18.01 -12.28
CA ASN A 88 18.54 19.09 -11.33
C ASN A 88 18.76 18.49 -9.94
N LEU A 89 19.81 17.67 -9.84
CA LEU A 89 20.47 17.43 -8.55
C LEU A 89 21.34 18.67 -8.29
N VAL A 90 20.75 19.68 -7.66
CA VAL A 90 21.48 20.84 -7.14
C VAL A 90 22.47 20.31 -6.10
N LYS A 91 23.75 20.33 -6.44
CA LYS A 91 24.85 20.15 -5.49
C LYS A 91 24.73 21.27 -4.45
N LYS A 92 24.28 20.97 -3.23
CA LYS A 92 24.47 21.85 -2.08
C LYS A 92 25.92 21.68 -1.60
N PRO A 93 26.76 22.73 -1.60
CA PRO A 93 28.04 22.69 -0.93
C PRO A 93 27.85 23.02 0.55
N GLY A 94 28.48 22.26 1.45
CA GLY A 94 28.84 22.77 2.78
C GLY A 94 28.12 22.22 4.01
N PHE A 95 27.50 21.03 4.00
CA PHE A 95 27.09 20.41 5.26
C PHE A 95 28.03 19.26 5.64
N TRP A 96 29.06 19.62 6.39
CA TRP A 96 29.96 18.73 7.09
C TRP A 96 29.20 18.09 8.27
N ALA A 97 29.13 16.76 8.29
CA ALA A 97 28.88 16.01 9.52
C ALA A 97 29.79 14.78 9.48
N PRO A 98 30.91 14.76 10.22
CA PRO A 98 31.67 13.54 10.43
C PRO A 98 31.12 12.77 11.64
N CYS A 99 31.58 11.51 11.71
CA CYS A 99 31.63 10.62 12.88
C CYS A 99 30.69 9.41 12.85
N VAL A 100 31.18 8.38 12.15
CA VAL A 100 31.24 6.95 12.55
C VAL A 100 30.65 6.53 13.92
N HIS A 101 29.70 5.57 13.85
CA HIS A 101 29.42 4.32 14.62
C HIS A 101 29.89 4.16 16.09
N PRO A 102 29.10 3.51 16.97
CA PRO A 102 28.94 2.03 17.00
C PRO A 102 27.46 1.56 17.19
N ILE A 103 27.02 0.45 16.57
CA ILE A 103 26.96 -0.93 17.11
C ILE A 103 26.39 -0.97 18.55
N ASP A 104 25.36 -1.81 18.75
CA ASP A 104 24.74 -2.25 20.02
C ASP A 104 23.76 -1.29 20.74
N ASN A 105 22.47 -1.39 20.39
CA ASN A 105 21.35 -1.53 21.36
C ASN A 105 19.99 -1.58 20.63
N TYR A 106 19.61 -2.77 20.16
CA TYR A 106 18.20 -3.15 20.11
C TYR A 106 17.96 -4.06 21.32
N PRO A 107 17.10 -3.70 22.28
CA PRO A 107 16.69 -4.64 23.30
C PRO A 107 15.82 -5.73 22.65
N PRO A 108 16.04 -7.02 22.95
CA PRO A 108 15.07 -8.05 22.60
C PRO A 108 13.80 -7.88 23.46
N ILE A 109 12.68 -8.30 22.88
CA ILE A 109 11.42 -8.62 23.56
C ILE A 109 11.62 -9.58 24.74
#